data_AF-A0A6V7LY43-F1
#
_entry.id   AF-A0A6V7LY43-F1
#
_cell.length_a   1.000
_cell.length_b   1.000
_cell.length_c   1.000
_cell.angle_alpha   90.00
_cell.angle_beta   90.00
_cell.angle_gamma   90.00
#
_symmetry.space_group_name_H-M   'P 1'
#
loop_
_entity.id
_entity.type
_entity.pdbx_description
1 polymer ?
#
loop_
_entity_poly.entity_id
_entity_poly.type
_entity_poly.pdbx_seq_one_letter_code
_entity_poly.pdbx_strand_id
1 'polypeptide(L)' 'CGRKNPPLIGDIRIVGGYQVKANEYPWMTMITKNGSLLCGGSLINDRYVLTAAHVLQYG' A
#
# COMPACT_ATOMS: atom_id res chain seq x y z
N CYS A 1 1.75 -13.14 -7.23
CA CYS A 1 1.42 -11.83 -6.64
C CYS A 1 1.69 -10.74 -7.69
N GLY A 2 1.42 -9.46 -7.40
CA GLY A 2 1.85 -8.32 -8.26
C GLY A 2 1.00 -8.00 -9.49
N ARG A 3 -0.16 -8.64 -9.68
CA ARG A 3 -1.12 -8.26 -10.73
C ARG A 3 -2.05 -7.17 -10.20
N LYS A 4 -1.92 -5.95 -10.73
CA LYS A 4 -2.86 -4.85 -10.42
C LYS A 4 -4.24 -5.18 -11.01
N ASN A 5 -5.30 -4.70 -10.37
CA ASN A 5 -6.63 -4.74 -10.98
C ASN A 5 -6.76 -3.52 -11.90
N PRO A 6 -6.91 -3.69 -13.23
CA PRO A 6 -6.77 -2.56 -14.16
C PRO A 6 -7.97 -1.60 -14.11
N PRO A 7 -7.70 -0.29 -14.05
CA PRO A 7 -8.42 0.68 -14.86
C PRO A 7 -7.47 1.45 -15.80
N LEU A 8 -7.94 1.74 -17.03
CA LEU A 8 -7.25 2.55 -18.05
C LEU A 8 -7.16 4.02 -17.56
N ILE A 9 -6.16 4.87 -17.83
CA ILE A 9 -5.27 5.12 -18.98
C ILE A 9 -3.98 5.80 -18.47
N GLY A 10 -2.83 5.46 -19.06
CA GLY A 10 -1.66 6.36 -19.18
C GLY A 10 -0.68 6.41 -17.99
N ASP A 11 0.61 6.59 -18.31
CA ASP A 11 1.74 6.56 -17.36
C ASP A 11 1.71 7.72 -16.36
N ILE A 12 1.81 7.43 -15.05
CA ILE A 12 1.94 8.47 -14.02
C ILE A 12 3.01 8.09 -12.99
N ARG A 13 4.03 8.97 -12.91
CA ARG A 13 5.27 8.88 -12.12
C ARG A 13 5.21 10.02 -11.09
N ILE A 14 4.58 9.72 -9.96
CA ILE A 14 3.94 10.64 -9.00
C ILE A 14 4.80 11.84 -8.54
N VAL A 15 4.31 13.06 -8.78
CA VAL A 15 4.00 14.12 -7.78
C VAL A 15 2.73 14.83 -8.28
N GLY A 16 1.69 15.00 -7.45
CA GLY A 16 0.36 15.49 -7.87
C GLY A 16 -0.57 14.42 -8.44
N GLY A 17 -0.46 13.17 -7.96
CA GLY A 17 -1.16 11.99 -8.50
C GLY A 17 -2.69 12.03 -8.44
N TYR A 18 -3.32 10.87 -8.57
CA TYR A 18 -4.78 10.73 -8.65
C TYR A 18 -5.31 9.71 -7.63
N GLN A 19 -6.60 9.79 -7.33
CA GLN A 19 -7.28 8.79 -6.52
C GLN A 19 -7.46 7.49 -7.32
N VAL A 20 -6.85 6.42 -6.82
CA VAL A 20 -6.97 5.07 -7.39
C VAL A 20 -8.35 4.48 -7.13
N LYS A 21 -8.75 3.50 -7.93
CA LYS A 21 -9.99 2.74 -7.67
C LYS A 21 -9.80 1.80 -6.48
N ALA A 22 -10.92 1.46 -5.84
CA ALA A 22 -10.92 0.45 -4.79
C ALA A 22 -10.30 -0.86 -5.32
N ASN A 23 -9.37 -1.42 -4.55
CA ASN A 23 -8.67 -2.67 -4.88
C ASN A 23 -7.80 -2.62 -6.16
N GLU A 24 -7.44 -1.44 -6.68
CA GLU A 24 -6.56 -1.33 -7.87
C GLU A 24 -5.16 -1.88 -7.61
N TYR A 25 -4.60 -1.59 -6.43
CA TYR A 25 -3.33 -2.12 -5.94
C TYR A 25 -3.60 -3.02 -4.73
N PRO A 26 -3.95 -4.30 -4.94
CA PRO A 26 -4.47 -5.19 -3.88
C PRO A 26 -3.44 -5.50 -2.78
N TRP A 27 -2.16 -5.25 -3.04
CA TRP A 27 -1.10 -5.41 -2.04
C TRP A 27 -0.94 -4.21 -1.12
N MET A 28 -1.60 -3.07 -1.36
CA MET A 28 -1.49 -1.90 -0.49
C MET A 28 -2.17 -2.18 0.87
N THR A 29 -1.43 -2.02 1.96
CA THR A 29 -1.95 -2.25 3.32
C THR A 29 -1.77 -1.03 4.22
N MET A 30 -2.71 -0.85 5.14
CA MET A 30 -2.63 0.13 6.22
C MET A 30 -2.17 -0.52 7.52
N ILE A 31 -1.14 0.03 8.15
CA ILE A 31 -0.65 -0.39 9.47
C ILE A 31 -1.18 0.62 10.49
N THR A 32 -1.87 0.12 11.52
CA THR A 32 -2.44 0.94 12.59
C THR A 32 -1.85 0.56 13.94
N LYS A 33 -1.74 1.54 14.84
CA LYS A 33 -1.36 1.34 16.25
C LYS A 33 -2.35 2.11 17.12
N ASN A 34 -2.97 1.42 18.09
CA ASN A 34 -3.99 2.00 18.98
C ASN A 34 -5.14 2.71 18.24
N GLY A 35 -5.56 2.18 17.09
CA GLY A 35 -6.64 2.76 16.28
C GLY A 35 -6.23 3.90 15.35
N SER A 36 -4.98 4.37 15.42
CA SER A 36 -4.46 5.43 14.56
C SER A 36 -3.62 4.88 13.40
N LEU A 37 -3.74 5.50 12.23
CA LEU A 37 -2.87 5.23 11.07
C LEU A 37 -1.42 5.51 11.45
N LEU A 38 -0.57 4.50 11.34
CA LEU A 38 0.87 4.62 11.56
C LEU A 38 1.59 4.78 10.22
N CYS A 39 1.44 3.81 9.32
CA CYS A 39 2.19 3.75 8.06
C CYS A 39 1.52 2.82 7.03
N GLY A 40 2.15 2.70 5.86
CA GLY A 40 1.80 1.74 4.82
C GLY A 40 2.62 0.44 4.85
N GLY A 41 2.20 -0.53 4.06
CA GLY A 41 2.92 -1.77 3.81
C GLY A 41 2.52 -2.41 2.48
N SER A 42 3.16 -3.55 2.17
CA SER A 42 2.88 -4.35 0.98
C SER A 42 2.67 -5.82 1.32
N LEU A 43 1.52 -6.37 0.97
CA LEU A 43 1.24 -7.81 1.09
C LEU A 43 2.07 -8.59 0.07
N ILE A 44 3.00 -9.43 0.55
CA ILE A 44 3.94 -10.18 -0.31
C ILE A 44 3.48 -11.62 -0.58
N ASN A 45 2.62 -12.18 0.27
CA ASN A 45 1.95 -13.48 0.10
C ASN A 45 0.66 -13.52 0.96
N ASP A 46 0.07 -14.69 1.19
CA ASP A 46 -1.18 -14.88 1.93
C ASP A 46 -1.09 -14.61 3.44
N ARG A 47 0.12 -14.43 4.00
CA ARG A 47 0.34 -14.35 5.45
C ARG A 47 1.23 -13.20 5.91
N TYR A 48 1.99 -12.60 5.00
CA TYR A 48 3.08 -11.69 5.34
C TYR A 48 2.95 -10.34 4.64
N VAL A 49 3.16 -9.28 5.42
CA VAL A 49 3.22 -7.89 4.97
C VAL A 49 4.63 -7.36 5.19
N LEU A 50 5.21 -6.76 4.14
CA LEU A 50 6.48 -6.06 4.19
C LEU A 50 6.25 -4.57 4.49
N THR A 51 7.06 -4.01 5.39
CA THR A 51 7.07 -2.57 5.72
C THR A 51 8.50 -2.13 6.09
N ALA A 52 8.71 -0.83 6.35
CA ALA A 52 10.00 -0.31 6.75
C ALA A 52 10.27 -0.56 8.25
N ALA A 53 11.53 -0.88 8.61
CA ALA A 53 11.89 -1.21 10.00
C ALA A 53 11.58 -0.09 11.00
N HIS A 54 11.76 1.18 10.60
CA HIS A 54 11.51 2.33 11.45
C HIS A 54 10.04 2.45 11.90
N VAL A 55 9.11 1.89 11.10
CA VAL A 55 7.68 1.83 11.45
C VAL A 55 7.46 1.04 12.73
N LEU A 56 8.27 0.01 12.97
CA LEU A 56 8.16 -0.86 14.15
C LEU A 56 9.10 -0.45 15.29
N GLN A 57 10.22 0.23 15.01
CA GLN A 57 11.20 0.64 16.02
C GLN A 57 10.83 1.94 16.74
N TYR A 58 10.20 2.89 16.04
CA TYR A 58 9.86 4.20 16.60
C TYR A 58 8.35 4.48 16.64
N GLY A 59 7.54 3.55 16.14
CA GLY A 59 6.07 3.63 16.16
C GLY A 59 5.49 3.30 17.52
#